data_AF-A0A0D6JHL0-F1
#
_entry.id   AF-A0A0D6JHL0-F1
#
_cell.length_a   1.000
_cell.length_b   1.000
_cell.length_c   1.000
_cell.angle_alpha   90.00
_cell.angle_beta   90.00
_cell.angle_gamma   90.00
#
_symmetry.space_group_name_H-M   'P 1'
#
loop_
_entity.id
_entity.type
_entity.pdbx_description
1 polymer ?
#
loop_
_entity_poly.entity_id
_entity_poly.type
_entity_poly.pdbx_seq_one_letter_code
_entity_poly.pdbx_strand_id
1 'polypeptide(L)'
;MGKWALILFALFLMLVRTPAQAQETNCARGDFEAVVDDAASALRDLNNANRPVFQEKLRELKEKNGWDHDQFMVAAAPFVRDDTIAVYDTKSQDLLAAIATLGQEGAEASTPDCAVLSELKARMTVLVETQTEKWKYMFSKLETALKK
;
A
#
# COMPACT_ATOMS: atom_id res chain seq x y z
N MET A 1 78.65 30.20 -5.87
CA MET A 1 78.29 31.44 -5.15
C MET A 1 76.87 31.80 -5.55
N GLY A 2 75.94 31.98 -4.59
CA GLY A 2 74.60 32.49 -4.89
C GLY A 2 73.44 31.83 -4.12
N LYS A 3 73.48 31.97 -2.78
CA LYS A 3 72.34 32.04 -1.83
C LYS A 3 71.05 31.25 -2.15
N TRP A 4 70.91 30.11 -1.46
CA TRP A 4 69.62 29.46 -1.21
C TRP A 4 68.93 30.20 -0.06
N ALA A 5 67.79 30.83 -0.33
CA ALA A 5 66.92 31.43 0.67
C ALA A 5 65.55 30.71 0.65
N LEU A 6 65.27 30.06 1.77
CA LEU A 6 64.00 29.50 2.23
C LEU A 6 62.81 30.42 1.91
N ILE A 7 61.68 29.86 1.44
CA ILE A 7 60.34 30.22 1.92
C ILE A 7 59.45 28.96 1.92
N LEU A 8 59.05 28.55 3.12
CA LEU A 8 57.95 27.64 3.42
C LEU A 8 56.63 28.23 2.88
N PHE A 9 55.90 27.48 2.05
CA PHE A 9 54.49 27.75 1.77
C PHE A 9 53.65 26.55 2.22
N ALA A 10 53.17 26.64 3.46
CA ALA A 10 51.99 25.93 3.91
C ALA A 10 50.74 26.70 3.44
N LEU A 11 49.58 26.02 3.42
CA LEU A 11 48.24 26.45 2.96
C LEU A 11 48.06 26.34 1.43
N PHE A 12 47.00 25.74 0.88
CA PHE A 12 45.66 25.49 1.40
C PHE A 12 45.07 24.36 0.55
N LEU A 13 44.86 23.16 1.11
CA LEU A 13 44.01 22.16 0.45
C LEU A 13 42.57 22.70 0.54
N MET A 14 42.08 23.35 -0.51
CA MET A 14 40.65 23.59 -0.67
C MET A 14 39.97 22.23 -0.80
N LEU A 15 39.47 21.72 0.33
CA LEU A 15 38.32 20.83 0.33
C LEU A 15 37.17 21.60 -0.31
N VAL A 16 36.96 21.38 -1.61
CA VAL A 16 35.69 21.70 -2.26
C VAL A 16 34.65 20.82 -1.58
N ARG A 17 34.01 21.38 -0.55
CA ARG A 17 32.87 20.78 0.10
C ARG A 17 31.71 20.99 -0.87
N THR A 18 31.47 20.01 -1.74
CA THR A 18 30.26 19.96 -2.54
C THR A 18 29.11 20.13 -1.56
N PRO A 19 28.24 21.15 -1.70
CA PRO A 19 27.03 21.18 -0.91
C PRO A 19 26.29 19.89 -1.26
N ALA A 20 25.98 19.08 -0.25
CA ALA A 20 24.96 18.06 -0.42
C ALA A 20 23.72 18.82 -0.91
N GLN A 21 23.34 18.63 -2.17
CA GLN A 21 22.03 19.04 -2.61
C GLN A 21 21.07 18.36 -1.65
N ALA A 22 20.46 19.15 -0.76
CA ALA A 22 19.17 18.77 -0.22
C ALA A 22 18.35 18.41 -1.45
N GLN A 23 17.90 17.15 -1.55
CA GLN A 23 16.88 16.81 -2.53
C GLN A 23 15.74 17.77 -2.25
N GLU A 24 15.58 18.79 -3.12
CA GLU A 24 14.31 19.47 -3.21
C GLU A 24 13.31 18.34 -3.47
N THR A 25 12.47 18.08 -2.48
CA THR A 25 11.31 17.19 -2.57
C THR A 25 10.27 17.85 -3.48
N ASN A 26 10.66 18.13 -4.72
CA ASN A 26 9.75 18.58 -5.76
C ASN A 26 9.03 17.33 -6.26
N CYS A 27 7.75 17.23 -5.93
CA CYS A 27 6.84 16.26 -6.51
C CYS A 27 6.25 16.82 -7.82
N ALA A 28 5.90 15.92 -8.73
CA ALA A 28 5.27 16.23 -10.00
C ALA A 28 3.80 15.78 -10.01
N ARG A 29 2.99 16.37 -10.89
CA ARG A 29 1.60 15.94 -11.10
C ARG A 29 1.50 14.44 -11.40
N GLY A 30 2.43 13.90 -12.20
CA GLY A 30 2.48 12.48 -12.52
C GLY A 30 2.70 11.56 -11.32
N ASP A 31 3.25 12.06 -10.21
CA ASP A 31 3.43 11.26 -9.00
C ASP A 31 2.10 10.93 -8.32
N PHE A 32 1.06 11.78 -8.47
CA PHE A 32 -0.27 11.50 -7.93
C PHE A 32 -0.92 10.33 -8.67
N GLU A 33 -0.87 10.34 -10.00
CA GLU A 33 -1.37 9.25 -10.85
C GLU A 33 -0.61 7.95 -10.56
N ALA A 34 0.72 8.01 -10.50
CA ALA A 34 1.55 6.84 -10.23
C ALA A 34 1.21 6.18 -8.87
N VAL A 35 1.01 6.98 -7.82
CA VAL A 35 0.61 6.45 -6.50
C VAL A 35 -0.74 5.77 -6.55
N VAL A 36 -1.69 6.31 -7.34
CA VAL A 36 -3.01 5.69 -7.49
C VAL A 36 -2.90 4.35 -8.22
N ASP A 37 -2.13 4.32 -9.31
CA ASP A 37 -1.91 3.13 -10.13
C ASP A 37 -1.18 2.02 -9.36
N ASP A 38 -0.16 2.35 -8.59
CA ASP A 38 0.60 1.41 -7.77
C ASP A 38 -0.30 0.72 -6.74
N ALA A 39 -1.14 1.50 -6.04
CA ALA A 39 -2.07 0.95 -5.07
C ALA A 39 -3.16 0.10 -5.73
N ALA A 40 -3.69 0.54 -6.88
CA ALA A 40 -4.65 -0.23 -7.66
C ALA A 40 -4.04 -1.56 -8.14
N SER A 41 -2.77 -1.57 -8.54
CA SER A 41 -2.04 -2.78 -8.88
C SER A 41 -1.88 -3.71 -7.67
N ALA A 42 -1.43 -3.18 -6.53
CA ALA A 42 -1.29 -3.95 -5.30
C ALA A 42 -2.61 -4.60 -4.87
N LEU A 43 -3.74 -3.89 -4.99
CA LEU A 43 -5.06 -4.43 -4.70
C LEU A 43 -5.49 -5.53 -5.68
N ARG A 44 -5.19 -5.39 -6.98
CA ARG A 44 -5.45 -6.44 -7.97
C ARG A 44 -4.62 -7.69 -7.67
N ASP A 45 -3.34 -7.53 -7.40
CA ASP A 45 -2.43 -8.63 -7.09
C ASP A 45 -2.86 -9.35 -5.81
N LEU A 46 -3.23 -8.59 -4.77
CA LEU A 46 -3.78 -9.13 -3.54
C LEU A 46 -5.04 -9.98 -3.79
N ASN A 47 -5.97 -9.49 -4.62
CA ASN A 47 -7.17 -10.26 -4.97
C ASN A 47 -6.85 -11.52 -5.79
N ASN A 48 -5.95 -11.41 -6.76
CA ASN A 48 -5.54 -12.52 -7.63
C ASN A 48 -4.82 -13.61 -6.84
N ALA A 49 -4.02 -13.24 -5.83
CA ALA A 49 -3.34 -14.19 -4.96
C ALA A 49 -4.32 -14.90 -4.00
N ASN A 50 -5.26 -14.17 -3.42
CA ASN A 50 -6.08 -14.70 -2.33
C ASN A 50 -7.37 -15.40 -2.78
N ARG A 51 -8.06 -14.89 -3.82
CA ARG A 51 -9.39 -15.42 -4.22
C ARG A 51 -9.36 -16.91 -4.58
N PRO A 52 -8.42 -17.42 -5.42
CA PRO A 52 -8.42 -18.83 -5.79
C PRO A 52 -8.18 -19.74 -4.58
N VAL A 53 -7.23 -19.37 -3.72
CA VAL A 53 -6.89 -20.11 -2.49
C VAL A 53 -8.06 -20.12 -1.51
N PHE A 54 -8.76 -18.99 -1.36
CA PHE A 54 -9.94 -18.90 -0.50
C PHE A 54 -11.10 -19.76 -1.03
N GLN A 55 -11.34 -19.75 -2.34
CA GLN A 55 -12.34 -20.59 -2.99
C GLN A 55 -12.03 -22.07 -2.83
N GLU A 56 -10.76 -22.46 -2.91
CA GLU A 56 -10.33 -23.83 -2.63
C GLU A 56 -10.64 -24.27 -1.21
N LYS A 57 -10.30 -23.46 -0.21
CA LYS A 57 -10.61 -23.77 1.20
C LYS A 57 -12.12 -23.87 1.48
N LEU A 58 -12.94 -23.07 0.78
CA LEU A 58 -14.40 -23.22 0.84
C LEU A 58 -14.86 -24.56 0.26
N ARG A 59 -14.25 -25.04 -0.83
CA ARG A 59 -14.53 -26.38 -1.39
C ARG A 59 -14.11 -27.49 -0.42
N GLU A 60 -12.91 -27.39 0.17
CA GLU A 60 -12.45 -28.32 1.21
C GLU A 60 -13.44 -28.37 2.39
N LEU A 61 -13.92 -27.21 2.84
CA LEU A 61 -14.87 -27.12 3.94
C LEU A 61 -16.22 -27.75 3.56
N LYS A 62 -16.69 -27.53 2.33
CA LYS A 62 -17.91 -28.15 1.82
C LYS A 62 -17.80 -29.68 1.85
N GLU A 63 -16.72 -30.22 1.32
CA GLU A 63 -16.47 -31.67 1.26
C GLU A 63 -16.40 -32.27 2.67
N LYS A 64 -15.65 -31.64 3.57
CA LYS A 64 -15.52 -32.07 4.97
C LYS A 64 -16.87 -32.18 5.68
N ASN A 65 -17.78 -31.25 5.43
CA ASN A 65 -19.09 -31.23 6.07
C ASN A 65 -20.17 -32.02 5.30
N GLY A 66 -19.83 -32.59 4.15
CA GLY A 66 -20.78 -33.31 3.30
C GLY A 66 -21.93 -32.43 2.79
N TRP A 67 -21.71 -31.11 2.67
CA TRP A 67 -22.77 -30.19 2.24
C TRP A 67 -23.09 -30.34 0.76
N ASP A 68 -24.38 -30.31 0.43
CA ASP A 68 -24.83 -30.11 -0.94
C ASP A 68 -24.62 -28.65 -1.40
N HIS A 69 -25.10 -28.29 -2.60
CA HIS A 69 -24.94 -26.94 -3.11
C HIS A 69 -25.73 -25.90 -2.30
N ASP A 70 -26.98 -26.17 -1.97
CA ASP A 70 -27.86 -25.19 -1.30
C ASP A 70 -27.40 -24.94 0.14
N GLN A 71 -27.03 -26.01 0.84
CA GLN A 71 -26.42 -25.94 2.17
C GLN A 71 -25.11 -25.14 2.12
N PHE A 72 -24.27 -25.38 1.12
CA PHE A 72 -23.02 -24.62 0.95
C PHE A 72 -23.28 -23.12 0.76
N MET A 73 -24.25 -22.73 -0.06
CA MET A 73 -24.54 -21.31 -0.32
C MET A 73 -24.96 -20.56 0.96
N VAL A 74 -25.65 -21.24 1.88
CA VAL A 74 -26.03 -20.67 3.19
C VAL A 74 -24.85 -20.71 4.16
N ALA A 75 -24.17 -21.86 4.28
CA ALA A 75 -23.12 -22.07 5.26
C ALA A 75 -21.82 -21.33 4.95
N ALA A 76 -21.54 -21.02 3.68
CA ALA A 76 -20.38 -20.25 3.25
C ALA A 76 -20.53 -18.74 3.49
N ALA A 77 -21.76 -18.21 3.54
CA ALA A 77 -22.01 -16.77 3.61
C ALA A 77 -21.30 -16.08 4.80
N PRO A 78 -21.27 -16.64 6.02
CA PRO A 78 -20.57 -16.02 7.14
C PRO A 78 -19.05 -15.90 6.94
N PHE A 79 -18.42 -16.65 6.05
CA PHE A 79 -16.97 -16.57 5.80
C PHE A 79 -16.57 -15.36 4.94
N VAL A 80 -17.54 -14.74 4.25
CA VAL A 80 -17.33 -13.57 3.39
C VAL A 80 -18.18 -12.36 3.79
N ARG A 81 -19.11 -12.53 4.74
CA ARG A 81 -19.98 -11.47 5.24
C ARG A 81 -20.32 -11.70 6.71
N ASP A 82 -19.84 -10.79 7.55
CA ASP A 82 -20.20 -10.63 8.96
C ASP A 82 -19.93 -9.19 9.39
N ASP A 83 -20.20 -8.86 10.65
CA ASP A 83 -20.03 -7.51 11.19
C ASP A 83 -18.57 -7.03 11.16
N THR A 84 -17.59 -7.93 11.34
CA THR A 84 -16.17 -7.56 11.27
C THR A 84 -15.75 -7.28 9.83
N ILE A 85 -16.22 -8.09 8.87
CA ILE A 85 -16.02 -7.86 7.43
C ILE A 85 -16.69 -6.55 7.01
N ALA A 86 -17.88 -6.25 7.53
CA ALA A 86 -18.57 -4.99 7.26
C ALA A 86 -17.75 -3.77 7.73
N VAL A 87 -17.09 -3.85 8.89
CA VAL A 87 -16.18 -2.79 9.36
C VAL A 87 -15.00 -2.58 8.39
N TYR A 88 -14.39 -3.65 7.89
CA TYR A 88 -13.35 -3.54 6.87
C TYR A 88 -13.89 -2.91 5.58
N ASP A 89 -15.09 -3.28 5.16
CA ASP A 89 -15.72 -2.76 3.95
C ASP A 89 -16.04 -1.27 4.05
N THR A 90 -16.61 -0.83 5.18
CA THR A 90 -16.85 0.60 5.44
C THR A 90 -15.55 1.37 5.46
N LYS A 91 -14.53 0.89 6.18
CA LYS A 91 -13.22 1.56 6.24
C LYS A 91 -12.59 1.70 4.85
N SER A 92 -12.68 0.66 4.01
CA SER A 92 -12.18 0.71 2.64
C SER A 92 -12.95 1.69 1.77
N GLN A 93 -14.28 1.79 1.93
CA GLN A 93 -15.09 2.80 1.23
C GLN A 93 -14.71 4.22 1.63
N ASP A 94 -14.53 4.48 2.93
CA ASP A 94 -14.11 5.80 3.44
C ASP A 94 -12.73 6.19 2.92
N LEU A 95 -11.79 5.24 2.90
CA LEU A 95 -10.45 5.45 2.34
C LEU A 95 -10.51 5.77 0.85
N LEU A 96 -11.29 5.00 0.07
CA LEU A 96 -11.46 5.23 -1.36
C LEU A 96 -12.05 6.61 -1.66
N ALA A 97 -13.03 7.06 -0.87
CA ALA A 97 -13.58 8.41 -1.00
C ALA A 97 -12.52 9.49 -0.74
N ALA A 98 -11.76 9.38 0.35
CA ALA A 98 -10.69 10.32 0.67
C ALA A 98 -9.57 10.34 -0.40
N ILE A 99 -9.18 9.16 -0.89
CA ILE A 99 -8.19 9.00 -1.96
C ILE A 99 -8.66 9.68 -3.24
N ALA A 100 -9.94 9.53 -3.62
CA ALA A 100 -10.49 10.16 -4.81
C ALA A 100 -10.41 11.69 -4.71
N THR A 101 -10.78 12.25 -3.55
CA THR A 101 -10.66 13.70 -3.29
C THR A 101 -9.21 14.17 -3.39
N LEU A 102 -8.27 13.52 -2.67
CA LEU A 102 -6.85 13.90 -2.68
C LEU A 102 -6.20 13.77 -4.06
N GLY A 103 -6.55 12.71 -4.80
CA GLY A 103 -6.07 12.50 -6.17
C GLY A 103 -6.55 13.58 -7.12
N GLN A 104 -7.82 13.98 -7.03
CA GLN A 104 -8.39 15.06 -7.83
C GLN A 104 -7.75 16.42 -7.49
N GLU A 105 -7.63 16.75 -6.20
CA GLU A 105 -6.98 17.98 -5.73
C GLU A 105 -5.55 18.09 -6.25
N GLY A 106 -4.78 17.00 -6.19
CA GLY A 106 -3.41 16.95 -6.71
C GLY A 106 -3.31 17.09 -8.23
N ALA A 107 -4.25 16.48 -8.97
CA ALA A 107 -4.28 16.56 -10.42
C ALA A 107 -4.67 17.96 -10.94
N GLU A 108 -5.61 18.62 -10.27
CA GLU A 108 -6.15 19.93 -10.66
C GLU A 108 -5.29 21.10 -10.18
N ALA A 109 -4.41 20.90 -9.19
CA ALA A 109 -3.54 21.94 -8.67
C ALA A 109 -2.63 22.53 -9.76
N SER A 110 -2.54 23.87 -9.80
CA SER A 110 -1.63 24.61 -10.69
C SER A 110 -0.16 24.43 -10.30
N THR A 111 0.10 24.13 -9.04
CA THR A 111 1.41 23.82 -8.49
C THR A 111 1.28 22.57 -7.62
N PRO A 112 2.05 21.49 -7.87
CA PRO A 112 1.99 20.28 -7.07
C PRO A 112 2.27 20.56 -5.59
N ASP A 113 1.40 20.07 -4.70
CA ASP A 113 1.59 20.11 -3.26
C ASP A 113 2.05 18.74 -2.75
N CYS A 114 3.32 18.66 -2.33
CA CYS A 114 3.92 17.41 -1.90
C CYS A 114 3.43 16.92 -0.54
N ALA A 115 2.79 17.78 0.26
CA ALA A 115 2.08 17.36 1.46
C ALA A 115 0.83 16.56 1.10
N VAL A 116 0.06 17.02 0.10
CA VAL A 116 -1.11 16.29 -0.42
C VAL A 116 -0.69 14.96 -1.03
N LEU A 117 0.39 14.93 -1.81
CA LEU A 117 0.94 13.67 -2.33
C LEU A 117 1.34 12.70 -1.21
N SER A 118 1.98 13.20 -0.15
CA SER A 118 2.35 12.39 1.00
C SER A 118 1.13 11.82 1.72
N GLU A 119 0.06 12.59 1.86
CA GLU A 119 -1.18 12.09 2.44
C GLU A 119 -1.85 11.05 1.55
N LEU A 120 -1.92 11.29 0.23
CA LEU A 120 -2.45 10.33 -0.74
C LEU A 120 -1.72 8.99 -0.65
N LYS A 121 -0.37 9.01 -0.59
CA LYS A 121 0.46 7.82 -0.38
C LYS A 121 0.09 7.08 0.90
N ALA A 122 -0.03 7.81 2.01
CA ALA A 122 -0.39 7.21 3.30
C ALA A 122 -1.79 6.57 3.26
N ARG A 123 -2.79 7.22 2.66
CA ARG A 123 -4.14 6.67 2.53
C ARG A 123 -4.17 5.41 1.66
N MET A 124 -3.42 5.41 0.55
CA MET A 124 -3.27 4.24 -0.30
C MET A 124 -2.63 3.05 0.42
N THR A 125 -1.58 3.29 1.21
CA THR A 125 -0.97 2.25 2.06
C THR A 125 -2.01 1.67 3.03
N VAL A 126 -2.73 2.53 3.74
CA VAL A 126 -3.76 2.09 4.72
C VAL A 126 -4.88 1.29 4.05
N LEU A 127 -5.25 1.61 2.79
CA LEU A 127 -6.24 0.85 2.03
C LEU A 127 -5.74 -0.57 1.72
N VAL A 128 -4.51 -0.71 1.21
CA VAL A 128 -3.91 -2.02 0.92
C VAL A 128 -3.76 -2.86 2.19
N GLU A 129 -3.33 -2.24 3.29
CA GLU A 129 -3.24 -2.90 4.60
C GLU A 129 -4.62 -3.36 5.10
N THR A 130 -5.64 -2.50 4.99
CA THR A 130 -7.02 -2.83 5.40
C THR A 130 -7.56 -4.03 4.63
N GLN A 131 -7.31 -4.09 3.32
CA GLN A 131 -7.71 -5.23 2.50
C GLN A 131 -6.89 -6.50 2.83
N THR A 132 -5.62 -6.34 3.18
CA THR A 132 -4.77 -7.46 3.62
C THR A 132 -5.26 -8.05 4.92
N GLU A 133 -5.60 -7.22 5.90
CA GLU A 133 -6.17 -7.67 7.19
C GLU A 133 -7.55 -8.31 7.02
N LYS A 134 -8.38 -7.78 6.12
CA LYS A 134 -9.65 -8.42 5.75
C LYS A 134 -9.43 -9.84 5.22
N TRP A 135 -8.48 -10.03 4.30
CA TRP A 135 -8.14 -11.37 3.80
C TRP A 135 -7.65 -12.29 4.91
N LYS A 136 -6.72 -11.85 5.75
CA LYS A 136 -6.23 -12.63 6.89
C LYS A 136 -7.36 -13.05 7.82
N TYR A 137 -8.28 -12.14 8.13
CA TYR A 137 -9.45 -12.43 8.93
C TYR A 137 -10.31 -13.53 8.30
N MET A 138 -10.69 -13.38 7.02
CA MET A 138 -11.49 -14.39 6.33
C MET A 138 -10.79 -15.76 6.28
N PHE A 139 -9.48 -15.81 6.01
CA PHE A 139 -8.71 -17.06 6.05
C PHE A 139 -8.69 -17.69 7.44
N SER A 140 -8.50 -16.89 8.50
CA SER A 140 -8.47 -17.40 9.87
C SER A 140 -9.77 -18.12 10.26
N LYS A 141 -10.92 -17.64 9.75
CA LYS A 141 -12.22 -18.30 9.94
C LYS A 141 -12.26 -19.67 9.28
N LEU A 142 -11.84 -19.76 8.01
CA LEU A 142 -11.83 -21.03 7.28
C LEU A 142 -10.85 -22.03 7.89
N GLU A 143 -9.63 -21.59 8.24
CA GLU A 143 -8.64 -22.46 8.87
C GLU A 143 -9.12 -23.01 10.21
N THR A 144 -9.80 -22.17 11.00
CA THR A 144 -10.42 -22.60 12.26
C THR A 144 -11.51 -23.64 12.00
N ALA A 145 -12.40 -23.42 11.03
CA ALA A 145 -13.46 -24.35 10.67
C ALA A 145 -12.91 -25.68 10.11
N LEU A 146 -11.83 -25.63 9.34
CA LEU A 146 -11.18 -26.80 8.76
C LEU A 146 -10.43 -27.65 9.79
N LYS A 147 -10.00 -27.08 10.92
CA LYS A 147 -9.34 -27.83 12.01
C LYS A 147 -10.29 -28.53 12.99
N LYS A 148 -11.55 -28.11 13.07
CA LYS A 148 -12.55 -28.66 14.00
C LYS A 148 -13.05 -30.04 13.62
#